data_AF-P0CY68-F1
#
_entry.id   AF-P0CY68-F1
#
_cell.length_a   1.000
_cell.length_b   1.000
_cell.length_c   1.000
_cell.angle_alpha   90.00
_cell.angle_beta   90.00
_cell.angle_gamma   90.00
#
_symmetry.space_group_name_H-M   'P 1'
#
loop_
_entity.id
_entity.type
_entity.pdbx_description
1 polymer ?
#
loop_
_entity_poly.entity_id
_entity_poly.type
_entity_poly.pdbx_seq_one_letter_code
_entity_poly.pdbx_strand_id
1 'polypeptide(L)' 'DSRGTQLHRALRKATILSVSARCKLSGYRCKRPKQCCNLSCGNYMCG' A
#
# COMPACT_ATOMS: atom_id res chain seq x y z
N ASP A 1 20.43 26.92 -6.29
CA ASP A 1 20.39 25.78 -7.22
C ASP A 1 19.52 24.66 -6.61
N SER A 2 18.41 24.33 -7.28
CA SER A 2 17.25 23.60 -6.72
C SER A 2 17.40 22.08 -6.71
N ARG A 3 18.63 21.55 -6.85
CA ARG A 3 18.93 20.10 -6.94
C ARG A 3 18.42 19.30 -5.73
N GLY A 4 18.34 19.90 -4.54
CA GLY A 4 17.94 19.19 -3.31
C GLY A 4 16.47 18.73 -3.23
N THR A 5 15.55 19.36 -3.98
CA THR A 5 14.10 19.10 -3.81
C THR A 5 13.51 18.10 -4.81
N GLN A 6 14.22 17.79 -5.91
CA GLN A 6 13.76 16.79 -6.88
C GLN A 6 13.95 15.36 -6.38
N LEU A 7 15.09 15.05 -5.75
CA LEU A 7 15.37 13.69 -5.25
C LEU A 7 14.32 13.23 -4.23
N HIS A 8 13.97 14.08 -3.26
CA HIS A 8 12.92 13.74 -2.30
C HIS A 8 11.55 13.54 -2.96
N ARG A 9 11.20 14.33 -3.98
CA ARG A 9 9.92 14.15 -4.70
C ARG A 9 9.88 12.86 -5.51
N ALA A 10 10.97 12.48 -6.15
CA ALA A 10 11.08 11.21 -6.88
C ALA A 10 10.93 10.01 -5.93
N LEU A 11 11.60 10.04 -4.78
CA LEU A 11 11.47 9.00 -3.75
C LEU A 11 10.06 8.94 -3.16
N ARG A 12 9.39 10.09 -2.98
CA ARG A 12 7.98 10.09 -2.55
C ARG A 12 7.03 9.57 -3.64
N LYS A 13 7.22 9.92 -4.91
CA LYS A 13 6.42 9.36 -6.01
C LYS A 13 6.53 7.84 -6.09
N ALA A 14 7.72 7.28 -5.86
CA ALA A 14 7.94 5.84 -5.85
C ALA A 14 7.38 5.15 -4.58
N THR A 15 7.40 5.82 -3.42
CA THR A 15 6.88 5.27 -2.15
C THR A 15 5.39 5.50 -1.92
N ILE A 16 4.73 6.31 -2.75
CA ILE A 16 3.31 6.11 -3.07
C ILE A 16 3.22 4.90 -4.00
N LEU A 17 3.63 3.72 -3.50
CA LEU A 17 2.94 2.49 -3.86
C LEU A 17 1.47 2.87 -3.82
N SER A 18 0.82 2.84 -4.99
CA SER A 18 -0.60 3.14 -5.09
C SER A 18 -1.30 2.47 -3.90
N VAL A 19 -2.27 3.11 -3.27
CA VAL A 19 -2.98 2.51 -2.12
C VAL A 19 -3.45 1.08 -2.46
N SER A 20 -3.69 0.81 -3.74
CA SER A 20 -3.95 -0.50 -4.35
C SER A 20 -2.82 -1.53 -4.27
N ALA A 21 -1.55 -1.12 -4.34
CA ALA A 21 -0.36 -1.97 -4.22
C ALA A 21 0.04 -2.22 -2.76
N ARG A 22 -0.45 -1.42 -1.82
CA ARG A 22 -0.26 -1.71 -0.39
C ARG A 22 -1.20 -2.84 0.02
N CYS A 23 -0.67 -3.76 0.81
CA CYS A 23 -1.52 -4.69 1.53
C CYS A 23 -2.47 -3.93 2.47
N LYS A 24 -3.63 -4.51 2.76
CA LYS A 24 -4.72 -3.94 3.54
C LYS A 24 -4.61 -4.41 4.99
N LEU A 25 -4.98 -3.52 5.91
CA LEU A 25 -5.01 -3.80 7.35
C LEU A 25 -6.26 -4.59 7.76
N SER A 26 -6.36 -4.97 9.03
CA SER A 26 -7.54 -5.65 9.58
C SER A 26 -8.83 -4.86 9.33
N GLY A 27 -9.93 -5.55 9.05
CA GLY A 27 -11.26 -4.99 8.78
C GLY A 27 -11.44 -4.41 7.38
N TYR A 28 -10.37 -4.30 6.58
CA TYR A 28 -10.49 -3.81 5.20
C TYR A 28 -10.99 -4.89 4.26
N ARG A 29 -11.80 -4.49 3.29
CA ARG A 29 -12.37 -5.40 2.31
C ARG A 29 -11.30 -5.98 1.39
N CYS A 30 -11.26 -7.30 1.23
CA CYS A 30 -10.35 -8.02 0.35
C CYS A 30 -11.15 -8.92 -0.62
N LYS A 31 -10.54 -9.21 -1.76
CA LYS A 31 -11.01 -10.18 -2.76
C LYS A 31 -10.06 -11.38 -2.86
N ARG A 32 -8.82 -11.21 -2.43
CA ARG A 32 -7.76 -12.23 -2.48
C ARG A 32 -6.94 -12.19 -1.20
N PRO A 33 -6.44 -13.33 -0.69
CA PRO A 33 -5.62 -13.40 0.53
C PRO A 33 -4.39 -12.50 0.47
N LYS A 34 -3.73 -12.41 -0.70
CA LYS A 34 -2.54 -11.56 -0.91
C LYS A 34 -2.79 -10.05 -0.79
N GLN A 35 -4.05 -9.62 -0.68
CA GLN A 35 -4.36 -8.21 -0.47
C GLN A 35 -4.24 -7.80 0.98
N CYS A 36 -4.20 -8.73 1.94
CA CYS A 36 -4.07 -8.44 3.36
C CYS A 36 -2.60 -8.50 3.77
N CYS A 37 -2.17 -7.67 4.72
CA CYS A 37 -0.74 -7.59 5.07
C CYS A 37 -0.23 -8.87 5.74
N ASN A 38 -0.72 -9.13 6.95
CA ASN A 38 -0.35 -10.29 7.77
C ASN A 38 -1.60 -11.08 8.20
N LEU A 39 -2.70 -10.91 7.48
CA LEU A 39 -4.01 -11.46 7.81
C LEU A 39 -4.51 -12.28 6.64
N SER A 40 -5.48 -13.14 6.89
CA SER A 40 -6.15 -13.87 5.83
C SER A 40 -7.25 -13.02 5.23
N CYS A 41 -7.62 -13.31 3.99
CA CYS A 41 -8.84 -12.76 3.43
C CYS A 41 -9.98 -13.74 3.68
N GLY A 42 -10.78 -13.50 4.73
CA GLY A 42 -11.95 -14.29 5.09
C GLY A 42 -13.23 -13.44 4.99
N ASN A 43 -14.32 -13.99 4.46
CA ASN A 43 -15.58 -13.25 4.26
C ASN A 43 -15.42 -11.90 3.53
N TYR A 44 -14.53 -11.84 2.54
CA TYR A 44 -14.17 -10.60 1.85
C TYR A 44 -13.55 -9.51 2.75
N MET A 45 -13.00 -9.86 3.91
CA MET A 45 -12.35 -8.96 4.84
C MET A 45 -10.99 -9.49 5.28
N CYS A 46 -10.04 -8.58 5.50
CA CYS A 46 -8.76 -8.90 6.10
C CYS A 46 -8.95 -9.11 7.60
N GLY A 47 -8.69 -10.31 8.08
CA GLY A 47 -8.90 -10.72 9.47
C GLY A 47 -8.19 -12.02 9.80
#